data_AF-A0A3D4PDY2-F1
#
_entry.id   AF-A0A3D4PDY2-F1
#
_cell.length_a   1.000
_cell.length_b   1.000
_cell.length_c   1.000
_cell.angle_alpha   90.00
_cell.angle_beta   90.00
_cell.angle_gamma   90.00
#
_symmetry.space_group_name_H-M   'P 1'
#
loop_
_entity.id
_entity.type
_entity.pdbx_description
1 polymer ?
#
loop_
_entity_poly.entity_id
_entity_poly.type
_entity_poly.pdbx_seq_one_letter_code
_entity_poly.pdbx_strand_id
1 'polypeptide(L)'
;GADGTSESFPTRQREVYDITGAGDMVLATIGLGAAAGWDDADLARMANISGGLEVEQVGVVCLSRDELVRDLLQERSRDENKTYELEFVSRHVQA
;
A
#
# COMPACT_ATOMS: atom_id res chain seq x y z
N GLY A 1 16.99 -23.69 6.99
CA GLY A 1 16.73 -24.05 5.59
C GLY A 1 15.67 -23.09 5.10
N ALA A 2 16.02 -22.19 4.20
CA ALA A 2 15.09 -21.19 3.72
C ALA A 2 14.44 -21.74 2.45
N ASP A 3 13.41 -22.56 2.63
CA ASP A 3 12.44 -22.82 1.56
C ASP A 3 11.63 -21.52 1.43
N GLY A 4 12.24 -20.50 0.82
CA GLY A 4 11.69 -19.15 0.75
C GLY A 4 10.39 -19.18 -0.03
N THR A 5 9.26 -19.08 0.67
CA THR A 5 7.96 -18.87 0.04
C THR A 5 8.01 -17.50 -0.64
N SER A 6 7.83 -17.50 -1.96
CA SER A 6 7.74 -16.28 -2.76
C SER A 6 6.28 -16.07 -3.11
N GLU A 7 5.68 -15.01 -2.59
CA GLU A 7 4.33 -14.58 -2.95
C GLU A 7 4.42 -13.33 -3.84
N SER A 8 3.59 -13.28 -4.88
CA SER A 8 3.54 -12.15 -5.81
C SER A 8 2.30 -11.33 -5.51
N PHE A 9 2.50 -10.05 -5.24
CA PHE A 9 1.41 -9.08 -5.03
C PHE A 9 1.34 -8.19 -6.27
N PRO A 10 0.38 -8.42 -7.18
CA PRO A 10 0.25 -7.60 -8.37
C PRO A 10 -0.13 -6.18 -7.99
N THR A 11 0.45 -5.19 -8.66
CA THR A 11 -0.02 -3.80 -8.57
C THR A 11 -1.15 -3.55 -9.57
N ARG A 12 -1.90 -2.45 -9.39
CA ARG A 12 -2.90 -1.99 -10.35
C ARG A 12 -2.28 -1.06 -11.38
N GLN A 13 -2.87 -1.02 -12.58
CA GLN A 13 -2.51 -0.01 -13.59
C GLN A 13 -2.73 1.40 -13.02
N ARG A 14 -1.77 2.30 -13.28
CA ARG A 14 -1.71 3.70 -12.83
C ARG A 14 -1.55 4.62 -14.04
N GLU A 15 -2.04 5.84 -13.92
CA GLU A 15 -1.70 6.92 -14.86
C GLU A 15 -0.35 7.52 -14.46
N VAL A 16 0.74 6.97 -14.97
CA VAL A 16 2.10 7.36 -14.58
C VAL A 16 2.47 8.72 -15.17
N TYR A 17 2.79 9.68 -14.32
CA TYR A 17 3.26 11.01 -14.68
C TYR A 17 4.75 11.24 -14.36
N ASP A 18 5.19 10.86 -13.16
CA ASP A 18 6.57 10.97 -12.67
C ASP A 18 6.92 9.70 -11.88
N ILE A 19 8.20 9.34 -11.77
CA ILE A 19 8.65 8.20 -10.94
C ILE A 19 9.54 8.64 -9.77
N THR A 20 9.77 9.94 -9.65
CA THR A 20 10.71 10.54 -8.71
C THR A 20 10.13 10.58 -7.31
N GLY A 21 10.51 9.61 -6.47
CA GLY A 21 10.12 9.54 -5.05
C GLY A 21 9.27 8.31 -4.71
N ALA A 22 8.77 7.56 -5.70
CA ALA A 22 7.95 6.37 -5.50
C ALA A 22 8.62 5.34 -4.58
N GLY A 23 9.92 5.11 -4.79
CA GLY A 23 10.72 4.20 -3.98
C GLY A 23 10.85 4.65 -2.52
N ASP A 24 11.02 5.95 -2.28
CA ASP A 24 11.10 6.50 -0.93
C ASP A 24 9.76 6.37 -0.21
N MET A 25 8.65 6.61 -0.91
CA MET A 25 7.30 6.42 -0.38
C MET A 25 6.99 4.95 -0.07
N VAL A 26 7.44 4.03 -0.92
CA VAL A 26 7.36 2.57 -0.65
C VAL A 26 8.11 2.22 0.63
N LEU A 27 9.36 2.66 0.76
CA LEU A 27 10.18 2.35 1.93
C LEU A 27 9.63 2.97 3.21
N ALA A 28 9.14 4.22 3.15
CA ALA A 28 8.50 4.89 4.27
C ALA A 28 7.24 4.12 4.73
N THR A 29 6.42 3.67 3.79
CA THR A 29 5.18 2.92 4.09
C THR A 29 5.50 1.54 4.68
N ILE A 30 6.49 0.83 4.14
CA ILE A 30 6.95 -0.45 4.71
C ILE A 30 7.51 -0.23 6.12
N GLY A 31 8.34 0.78 6.33
CA GLY A 31 8.93 1.09 7.63
C GLY A 31 7.85 1.40 8.68
N LEU A 32 6.84 2.19 8.30
CA LEU A 32 5.70 2.49 9.16
C LEU A 32 4.89 1.24 9.50
N GLY A 33 4.51 0.45 8.50
CA GLY A 33 3.73 -0.77 8.70
C GLY A 33 4.48 -1.81 9.54
N ALA A 34 5.79 -1.95 9.32
CA ALA A 34 6.62 -2.87 10.09
C ALA A 34 6.73 -2.44 11.56
N ALA A 35 6.89 -1.14 11.81
CA ALA A 35 6.85 -0.59 13.17
C ALA A 35 5.47 -0.77 13.84
N ALA A 36 4.39 -0.76 13.06
CA ALA A 36 3.03 -1.04 13.50
C ALA A 36 2.69 -2.53 13.60
N GLY A 37 3.61 -3.44 13.26
CA GLY A 37 3.42 -4.89 13.35
C GLY A 37 2.49 -5.47 12.26
N TRP A 38 2.48 -4.89 11.07
CA TRP A 38 1.78 -5.46 9.92
C TRP A 38 2.49 -6.71 9.41
N ASP A 39 1.73 -7.63 8.79
CA ASP A 39 2.29 -8.82 8.17
C ASP A 39 2.87 -8.51 6.78
N ASP A 40 3.66 -9.44 6.24
CA ASP A 40 4.36 -9.25 4.96
C ASP A 40 3.40 -8.99 3.80
N ALA A 41 2.18 -9.54 3.85
CA ALA A 41 1.19 -9.36 2.79
C ALA A 41 0.57 -7.95 2.83
N ASP A 42 0.26 -7.44 4.03
CA ASP A 42 -0.23 -6.07 4.22
C ASP A 42 0.87 -5.05 3.86
N LEU A 43 2.13 -5.31 4.21
CA LEU A 43 3.28 -4.49 3.81
C LEU A 43 3.42 -4.42 2.29
N ALA A 44 3.35 -5.56 1.60
CA ALA A 44 3.47 -5.62 0.15
C ALA A 44 2.32 -4.89 -0.57
N ARG A 45 1.08 -5.04 -0.10
CA ARG A 45 -0.07 -4.30 -0.66
C ARG A 45 0.08 -2.80 -0.46
N MET A 46 0.41 -2.38 0.75
CA MET A 46 0.55 -0.95 1.07
C MET A 46 1.72 -0.30 0.33
N ALA A 47 2.81 -1.04 0.08
CA ALA A 47 3.89 -0.61 -0.81
C ALA A 47 3.39 -0.39 -2.25
N ASN A 48 2.63 -1.33 -2.81
CA ASN A 48 2.06 -1.18 -4.15
C ASN A 48 1.11 0.03 -4.25
N ILE A 49 0.34 0.30 -3.19
CA ILE A 49 -0.55 1.46 -3.10
C ILE A 49 0.25 2.75 -3.06
N SER A 50 1.21 2.88 -2.12
CA SER A 50 1.95 4.12 -1.94
C SER A 50 2.81 4.45 -3.15
N GLY A 51 3.51 3.46 -3.72
CA GLY A 51 4.28 3.66 -4.94
C GLY A 51 3.38 3.96 -6.13
N GLY A 52 2.23 3.28 -6.23
CA GLY A 52 1.28 3.49 -7.32
C GLY A 52 0.61 4.86 -7.29
N LEU A 53 0.30 5.41 -6.11
CA LEU A 53 -0.25 6.75 -5.97
C LEU A 53 0.81 7.83 -6.22
N GLU A 54 2.05 7.60 -5.80
CA GLU A 54 3.13 8.58 -5.95
C GLU A 54 3.48 8.78 -7.42
N VAL A 55 3.50 7.72 -8.22
CA VAL A 55 3.77 7.85 -9.66
C VAL A 55 2.68 8.60 -10.43
N GLU A 56 1.50 8.79 -9.83
CA GLU A 56 0.39 9.59 -10.37
C GLU A 56 0.54 11.09 -10.02
N GLN A 57 1.68 11.50 -9.42
CA GLN A 57 1.97 12.87 -9.00
C GLN A 57 3.15 13.45 -9.77
N VAL A 58 3.38 14.77 -9.64
CA VAL A 58 4.53 15.46 -10.24
C VAL A 58 5.51 15.87 -9.16
N GLY A 59 6.74 15.35 -9.23
CA GLY A 59 7.76 15.50 -8.20
C GLY A 59 7.47 14.72 -6.91
N VAL A 60 8.31 14.92 -5.89
CA VAL A 60 8.20 14.23 -4.60
C VAL A 60 7.11 14.87 -3.76
N VAL A 61 5.99 14.17 -3.57
CA VAL A 61 4.86 14.63 -2.76
C VAL A 61 4.55 13.67 -1.62
N CYS A 62 4.06 14.21 -0.50
CA CYS A 62 3.58 13.39 0.60
C CYS A 62 2.16 12.90 0.32
N LEU A 63 1.92 11.60 0.52
CA LEU A 63 0.58 11.02 0.51
C LEU A 63 -0.07 11.15 1.89
N SER A 64 -1.34 11.54 1.91
CA SER A 64 -2.13 11.55 3.12
C SER A 64 -2.65 10.15 3.46
N ARG A 65 -2.94 9.92 4.74
CA ARG A 65 -3.54 8.67 5.21
C ARG A 65 -4.87 8.37 4.50
N ASP A 66 -5.67 9.40 4.23
CA ASP A 66 -6.98 9.23 3.59
C ASP A 66 -6.86 8.83 2.12
N GLU A 67 -5.81 9.27 1.41
CA GLU A 67 -5.51 8.81 0.04
C GLU A 67 -5.13 7.33 0.04
N LEU A 68 -4.24 6.91 0.95
CA LEU A 68 -3.83 5.52 1.10
C LEU A 68 -5.03 4.61 1.43
N VAL A 69 -5.86 5.01 2.41
CA VAL A 69 -7.06 4.23 2.81
C VAL A 69 -8.06 4.14 1.68
N ARG A 70 -8.31 5.25 0.96
CA ARG A 70 -9.22 5.25 -0.19
C ARG A 70 -8.74 4.29 -1.27
N ASP A 71 -7.45 4.30 -1.57
CA ASP A 71 -6.88 3.44 -2.61
C ASP A 71 -6.89 1.95 -2.20
N LEU A 72 -6.57 1.65 -0.93
CA LEU A 72 -6.67 0.30 -0.37
C LEU A 72 -8.08 -0.28 -0.49
N LEU A 73 -9.10 0.53 -0.19
CA LEU A 73 -10.51 0.13 -0.34
C LEU A 73 -10.89 -0.12 -1.81
N GLN A 74 -10.30 0.64 -2.75
CA GLN A 74 -10.52 0.44 -4.18
C GLN A 74 -9.83 -0.81 -4.71
N GLU A 75 -8.60 -1.11 -4.27
CA GLU A 75 -7.85 -2.32 -4.65
C GLU A 75 -8.66 -3.58 -4.29
N ARG A 76 -9.12 -3.68 -3.05
CA ARG A 76 -9.92 -4.82 -2.56
C ARG A 76 -11.31 -4.95 -3.20
N SER A 77 -11.90 -3.86 -3.69
CA SER A 77 -13.20 -3.93 -4.37
C SER A 77 -13.15 -4.71 -5.70
N ARG A 78 -11.95 -4.90 -6.26
CA ARG A 78 -11.72 -5.71 -7.46
C ARG A 78 -11.51 -7.20 -7.16
N ASP A 79 -11.21 -7.56 -5.91
CA ASP A 79 -10.85 -8.93 -5.50
C ASP A 79 -12.02 -9.76 -4.91
N GLU A 80 -13.27 -9.30 -5.01
CA GLU A 80 -14.47 -10.00 -4.55
C GLU A 80 -14.47 -10.40 -3.05
N ASN A 81 -14.70 -9.44 -2.14
CA ASN A 81 -15.37 -9.71 -0.86
C ASN A 81 -16.04 -8.45 -0.30
N LYS A 82 -17.38 -8.42 -0.28
CA LYS A 82 -18.22 -7.26 0.07
C LYS A 82 -18.51 -7.09 1.57
N THR A 83 -17.76 -7.75 2.45
CA THR A 83 -17.99 -7.67 3.91
C THR A 83 -16.70 -7.25 4.59
N TYR A 84 -16.71 -6.06 5.20
CA TYR A 84 -15.60 -5.52 5.98
C TYR A 84 -15.79 -5.84 7.47
N GLU A 85 -14.72 -6.17 8.18
CA GLU A 85 -14.69 -6.08 9.63
C GLU A 85 -13.99 -4.77 10.05
N LEU A 86 -14.67 -3.97 10.88
CA LEU A 86 -14.21 -2.64 11.32
C LEU A 86 -12.82 -2.68 11.99
N GLU A 87 -12.44 -3.81 12.60
CA GLU A 87 -11.16 -3.98 13.28
C GLU A 87 -9.95 -3.89 12.32
N PHE A 88 -10.09 -4.33 11.07
CA PHE A 88 -8.97 -4.36 10.11
C PHE A 88 -8.56 -2.96 9.64
N VAL A 89 -9.54 -2.11 9.32
CA VAL A 89 -9.31 -0.71 8.93
C VAL A 89 -8.78 0.09 10.12
N SER A 90 -9.26 -0.20 11.34
CA SER A 90 -8.79 0.49 12.55
C SER A 90 -7.29 0.29 12.79
N ARG A 91 -6.74 -0.89 12.48
CA ARG A 91 -5.31 -1.20 12.65
C ARG A 91 -4.38 -0.38 11.75
N HIS A 92 -4.89 0.12 10.64
CA HIS A 92 -4.12 0.86 9.63
C HIS A 92 -4.35 2.38 9.68
N VAL A 93 -5.34 2.83 10.47
CA VAL A 93 -5.77 4.24 10.56
C VAL A 93 -5.23 4.95 11.80
N GLN A 94 -4.79 4.19 12.82
CA GLN A 94 -4.37 4.71 14.13
C GLN A 94 -2.85 4.76 14.37
N ALA A 95 -2.02 4.45 13.37
CA ALA A 95 -0.57 4.64 13.42
C ALA A 95 -0.17 6.03 12.86
#